data_AF-A0A0D1KU56-F1
#
_entry.id   AF-A0A0D1KU56-F1
#
_cell.length_a   1.000
_cell.length_b   1.000
_cell.length_c   1.000
_cell.angle_alpha   90.00
_cell.angle_beta   90.00
_cell.angle_gamma   90.00
#
_symmetry.space_group_name_H-M   'P 1'
#
loop_
_entity.id
_entity.type
_entity.pdbx_description
1 polymer ?
#
loop_
_entity_poly.entity_id
_entity_poly.type
_entity_poly.pdbx_seq_one_letter_code
_entity_poly.pdbx_strand_id
1 'polypeptide(L)'
;MAKGIPVLEIFGPTIQGEGMVIGQKTMFVRTAGCDYSCSWCDSAFTWDGSAKKDIRWMTAEEIFAELKDIGGDAFSHVTISGGNPALLKQLDAFIELLKENNIRAALETQGTVYQDWFTLIDDLTISPKPPSSKMVTNFQKLDHILTSLQENDRQHAVSLKVVIFNDEDLEFAKMVHKRYPGIPFYLQVGNDDVHTTDDQSLITHLLGKYEALVDKVAGDAELNLVRVLPQLHTLLWGNKRGV
;
A
#
# COMPACT_ATOMS: atom_id res chain seq x y z
N MET A 1 -20.01 -20.36 10.16
CA MET A 1 -19.76 -19.01 10.70
C MET A 1 -18.78 -18.34 9.76
N ALA A 2 -19.08 -17.14 9.27
CA ALA A 2 -18.12 -16.36 8.49
C ALA A 2 -16.84 -16.16 9.33
N LYS A 3 -15.67 -16.33 8.72
CA LYS A 3 -14.38 -16.13 9.41
C LYS A 3 -14.15 -14.63 9.57
N GLY A 4 -13.81 -14.19 10.78
CA GLY A 4 -13.52 -12.78 11.05
C GLY A 4 -12.27 -12.28 10.31
N ILE A 5 -12.31 -11.02 9.91
CA ILE A 5 -11.21 -10.23 9.37
C ILE A 5 -10.61 -9.44 10.56
N PRO A 6 -9.30 -9.54 10.82
CA PRO A 6 -8.65 -8.83 11.91
C PRO A 6 -8.39 -7.36 11.54
N VAL A 7 -9.25 -6.46 11.97
CA VAL A 7 -9.20 -5.02 11.66
C VAL A 7 -8.60 -4.24 12.83
N LEU A 8 -7.70 -3.30 12.52
CA LEU A 8 -7.13 -2.35 13.48
C LEU A 8 -7.68 -0.93 13.28
N GLU A 9 -7.85 -0.48 12.04
CA GLU A 9 -8.35 0.86 11.76
C GLU A 9 -9.41 0.84 10.66
N ILE A 10 -10.46 1.65 10.84
CA ILE A 10 -11.41 2.05 9.80
C ILE A 10 -11.53 3.58 9.90
N PHE A 11 -11.24 4.30 8.82
CA PHE A 11 -11.29 5.76 8.81
C PHE A 11 -11.53 6.33 7.41
N GLY A 12 -11.79 7.63 7.35
CA GLY A 12 -12.09 8.38 6.13
C GLY A 12 -13.44 9.12 6.22
N PRO A 13 -13.92 9.73 5.13
CA PRO A 13 -13.25 9.81 3.83
C PRO A 13 -11.97 10.66 3.89
N THR A 14 -10.90 10.17 3.29
CA THR A 14 -9.62 10.88 3.13
C THR A 14 -9.15 10.77 1.68
N ILE A 15 -7.89 11.10 1.38
CA ILE A 15 -7.23 10.88 0.09
C ILE A 15 -6.22 9.74 0.19
N GLN A 16 -6.12 8.92 -0.86
CA GLN A 16 -4.97 8.04 -1.06
C GLN A 16 -3.72 8.91 -1.22
N GLY A 17 -2.76 8.78 -0.32
CA GLY A 17 -1.56 9.61 -0.32
C GLY A 17 -0.44 9.10 -1.23
N GLU A 18 -0.59 7.93 -1.85
CA GLU A 18 0.50 7.21 -2.50
C GLU A 18 0.09 6.50 -3.81
N GLY A 19 1.09 6.13 -4.62
CA GLY A 19 0.95 5.14 -5.68
C GLY A 19 0.01 5.53 -6.83
N MET A 20 -0.61 4.53 -7.43
CA MET A 20 -1.31 4.66 -8.72
C MET A 20 -2.58 5.51 -8.71
N VAL A 21 -3.20 5.67 -7.54
CA VAL A 21 -4.43 6.47 -7.35
C VAL A 21 -4.22 7.58 -6.33
N ILE A 22 -3.00 8.13 -6.26
CA ILE A 22 -2.67 9.29 -5.42
C ILE A 22 -3.68 10.44 -5.61
N GLY A 23 -4.21 10.99 -4.52
CA GLY A 23 -5.26 12.02 -4.48
C GLY A 23 -6.70 11.50 -4.53
N GLN A 24 -6.93 10.20 -4.81
CA GLN A 24 -8.28 9.62 -4.85
C GLN A 24 -8.95 9.69 -3.48
N LYS A 25 -10.17 10.25 -3.41
CA LYS A 25 -10.97 10.21 -2.18
C LYS A 25 -11.38 8.77 -1.86
N THR A 26 -11.02 8.28 -0.69
CA THR A 26 -11.17 6.87 -0.29
C THR A 26 -11.46 6.73 1.20
N MET A 27 -12.10 5.62 1.60
CA MET A 27 -12.05 5.14 2.97
C MET A 27 -10.88 4.17 3.14
N PHE A 28 -10.39 3.96 4.35
CA PHE A 28 -9.34 2.99 4.65
C PHE A 28 -9.84 1.90 5.60
N VAL A 29 -9.44 0.66 5.31
CA VAL A 29 -9.53 -0.48 6.22
C VAL A 29 -8.14 -1.05 6.41
N ARG A 30 -7.58 -0.93 7.62
CA ARG A 30 -6.25 -1.44 7.96
C ARG A 30 -6.36 -2.75 8.74
N THR A 31 -5.86 -3.85 8.17
CA THR A 31 -5.87 -5.16 8.82
C THR A 31 -4.63 -5.38 9.70
N ALA A 32 -4.64 -6.44 10.52
CA ALA A 32 -3.51 -6.84 11.35
C ALA A 32 -2.74 -8.04 10.76
N GLY A 33 -1.46 -8.12 11.08
CA GLY A 33 -0.55 -9.20 10.70
C GLY A 33 0.25 -8.88 9.44
N CYS A 34 1.55 -9.21 9.46
CA CYS A 34 2.46 -9.08 8.33
C CYS A 34 3.45 -10.23 8.34
N ASP A 35 3.79 -10.77 7.17
CA ASP A 35 4.84 -11.79 7.00
C ASP A 35 6.25 -11.17 6.85
N TYR A 36 6.33 -9.83 6.85
CA TYR A 36 7.55 -9.03 6.86
C TYR A 36 7.67 -8.20 8.14
N SER A 37 8.89 -7.76 8.43
CA SER A 37 9.25 -6.90 9.57
C SER A 37 10.21 -5.79 9.12
N CYS A 38 9.77 -5.01 8.12
CA CYS A 38 10.58 -3.94 7.53
C CYS A 38 11.07 -2.96 8.59
N SER A 39 12.36 -2.61 8.56
CA SER A 39 13.01 -1.73 9.54
C SER A 39 12.38 -0.34 9.67
N TRP A 40 11.81 0.19 8.59
CA TRP A 40 11.21 1.52 8.50
C TRP A 40 9.68 1.49 8.37
N CYS A 41 9.02 0.43 8.84
CA CYS A 41 7.56 0.31 8.75
C CYS A 41 6.85 1.42 9.55
N ASP A 42 6.22 2.36 8.84
CA ASP A 42 5.40 3.44 9.42
C ASP A 42 4.19 2.95 10.24
N SER A 43 3.76 1.71 9.96
CA SER A 43 2.60 1.06 10.55
C SER A 43 2.99 -0.20 11.34
N ALA A 44 4.15 -0.18 12.01
CA ALA A 44 4.68 -1.34 12.75
C ALA A 44 3.70 -1.96 13.75
N PHE A 45 2.81 -1.14 14.34
CA PHE A 45 1.76 -1.57 15.27
C PHE A 45 0.83 -2.66 14.71
N THR A 46 0.75 -2.80 13.39
CA THR A 46 -0.03 -3.84 12.72
C THR A 46 0.54 -5.25 12.89
N TRP A 47 1.83 -5.40 13.24
CA TRP A 47 2.51 -6.70 13.30
C TRP A 47 3.47 -6.88 14.47
N ASP A 48 3.97 -5.81 15.10
CA ASP A 48 4.91 -5.88 16.22
C ASP A 48 4.28 -6.36 17.56
N GLY A 49 2.95 -6.51 17.58
CA GLY A 49 2.17 -6.96 18.73
C GLY A 49 1.72 -5.85 19.68
N SER A 50 2.18 -4.61 19.50
CA SER A 50 1.84 -3.47 20.37
C SER A 50 0.34 -3.14 20.39
N ALA A 51 -0.35 -3.34 19.26
CA ALA A 51 -1.80 -3.15 19.12
C ALA A 51 -2.59 -4.47 19.06
N LYS A 52 -2.01 -5.61 19.45
CA LYS A 52 -2.68 -6.93 19.34
C LYS A 52 -4.01 -7.00 20.09
N LYS A 53 -4.10 -6.31 21.23
CA LYS A 53 -5.32 -6.22 22.05
C LYS A 53 -6.42 -5.36 21.42
N ASP A 54 -6.06 -4.52 20.46
CA ASP A 54 -6.96 -3.58 19.79
C ASP A 54 -7.53 -4.18 18.49
N ILE A 55 -7.13 -5.41 18.12
CA ILE A 55 -7.64 -6.12 16.95
C ILE A 55 -9.13 -6.43 17.15
N ARG A 56 -9.96 -5.87 16.27
CA ARG A 56 -11.39 -6.18 16.16
C ARG A 56 -11.59 -7.23 15.09
N TRP A 57 -12.11 -8.39 15.46
CA TRP A 57 -12.46 -9.45 14.50
C TRP A 57 -13.85 -9.19 13.95
N MET A 58 -13.92 -8.68 12.73
CA MET A 58 -15.16 -8.22 12.11
C MET A 58 -15.52 -9.07 10.89
N THR A 59 -16.81 -9.23 10.63
CA THR A 59 -17.35 -9.77 9.37
C THR A 59 -17.31 -8.72 8.26
N ALA A 60 -17.50 -9.14 7.01
CA ALA A 60 -17.57 -8.23 5.86
C ALA A 60 -18.69 -7.18 6.04
N GLU A 61 -19.84 -7.61 6.53
CA GLU A 61 -21.02 -6.78 6.77
C GLU A 61 -20.78 -5.76 7.89
N GLU A 62 -20.10 -6.15 8.97
CA GLU A 62 -19.74 -5.24 10.06
C GLU A 62 -18.76 -4.16 9.58
N ILE A 63 -17.75 -4.52 8.78
CA ILE A 63 -16.80 -3.55 8.20
C ILE A 63 -17.55 -2.59 7.27
N PHE A 64 -18.39 -3.12 6.38
CA PHE A 64 -19.15 -2.30 5.44
C PHE A 64 -20.13 -1.35 6.15
N ALA A 65 -20.80 -1.83 7.20
CA ALA A 65 -21.68 -1.02 8.03
C ALA A 65 -20.91 0.12 8.72
N GLU A 66 -19.73 -0.14 9.30
CA GLU A 66 -18.90 0.89 9.93
C GLU A 66 -18.38 1.92 8.91
N LEU A 67 -18.01 1.48 7.70
CA LEU A 67 -17.66 2.38 6.60
C LEU A 67 -18.82 3.32 6.23
N LYS A 68 -20.04 2.79 6.19
CA LYS A 68 -21.26 3.57 5.92
C LYS A 68 -21.64 4.49 7.08
N ASP A 69 -21.42 4.08 8.33
CA ASP A 69 -21.66 4.92 9.51
C ASP A 69 -20.75 6.15 9.53
N ILE A 70 -19.46 5.95 9.28
CA ILE A 70 -18.46 7.04 9.29
C ILE A 70 -18.53 7.88 8.01
N GLY A 71 -18.59 7.24 6.84
CA GLY A 71 -18.47 7.89 5.54
C GLY A 71 -19.80 8.27 4.88
N GLY A 72 -20.92 7.76 5.37
CA GLY A 72 -22.24 7.91 4.74
C GLY A 72 -22.22 7.49 3.26
N ASP A 73 -22.74 8.37 2.41
CA ASP A 73 -22.69 8.22 0.95
C ASP A 73 -21.55 9.03 0.31
N ALA A 74 -20.62 9.58 1.11
CA ALA A 74 -19.56 10.46 0.63
C ALA A 74 -18.31 9.72 0.12
N PHE A 75 -18.41 8.44 -0.21
CA PHE A 75 -17.33 7.63 -0.79
C PHE A 75 -17.84 6.62 -1.82
N SER A 76 -16.97 6.29 -2.78
CA SER A 76 -17.21 5.23 -3.77
C SER A 76 -15.93 4.41 -4.04
N HIS A 77 -14.97 4.50 -3.11
CA HIS A 77 -13.67 3.86 -3.18
C HIS A 77 -13.21 3.52 -1.75
N VAL A 78 -12.63 2.33 -1.57
CA VAL A 78 -12.08 1.84 -0.30
C VAL A 78 -10.69 1.27 -0.55
N THR A 79 -9.71 1.69 0.24
CA THR A 79 -8.35 1.16 0.23
C THR A 79 -8.16 0.19 1.39
N ILE A 80 -7.78 -1.05 1.06
CA ILE A 80 -7.47 -2.11 2.02
C ILE A 80 -5.95 -2.19 2.17
N SER A 81 -5.45 -2.08 3.40
CA SER A 81 -4.02 -2.01 3.72
C SER A 81 -3.71 -2.69 5.07
N GLY A 82 -2.44 -2.65 5.50
CA GLY A 82 -1.88 -3.03 6.81
C GLY A 82 -2.12 -4.46 7.30
N GLY A 83 -1.26 -5.05 8.13
CA GLY A 83 0.10 -5.29 7.67
C GLY A 83 0.03 -5.81 6.22
N ASN A 84 0.03 -7.11 5.97
CA ASN A 84 -0.17 -7.65 4.63
C ASN A 84 -1.58 -8.26 4.47
N PRO A 85 -2.54 -7.57 3.83
CA PRO A 85 -3.90 -8.10 3.67
C PRO A 85 -3.93 -9.40 2.85
N ALA A 86 -2.93 -9.65 2.02
CA ALA A 86 -2.83 -10.87 1.22
C ALA A 86 -2.69 -12.16 2.06
N LEU A 87 -2.43 -12.06 3.36
CA LEU A 87 -2.48 -13.19 4.29
C LEU A 87 -3.91 -13.68 4.58
N LEU A 88 -4.92 -12.88 4.25
CA LEU A 88 -6.30 -13.06 4.67
C LEU A 88 -7.14 -13.55 3.50
N LYS A 89 -7.32 -14.87 3.39
CA LYS A 89 -8.19 -15.44 2.36
C LYS A 89 -9.64 -14.95 2.52
N GLN A 90 -10.11 -14.81 3.76
CA GLN A 90 -11.47 -14.38 4.11
C GLN A 90 -11.79 -12.90 3.78
N LEU A 91 -10.86 -12.15 3.18
CA LEU A 91 -11.17 -10.82 2.61
C LEU A 91 -12.00 -10.90 1.33
N ASP A 92 -12.09 -12.08 0.71
CA ASP A 92 -12.95 -12.35 -0.47
C ASP A 92 -14.37 -11.81 -0.27
N ALA A 93 -15.04 -12.21 0.81
CA ALA A 93 -16.40 -11.79 1.12
C ALA A 93 -16.55 -10.26 1.25
N PHE A 94 -15.54 -9.58 1.80
CA PHE A 94 -15.59 -8.11 1.93
C PHE A 94 -15.39 -7.42 0.57
N ILE A 95 -14.48 -7.91 -0.25
CA ILE A 95 -14.22 -7.34 -1.59
C ILE A 95 -15.42 -7.55 -2.51
N GLU A 96 -16.03 -8.74 -2.48
CA GLU A 96 -17.27 -9.03 -3.20
C GLU A 96 -18.40 -8.07 -2.76
N LEU A 97 -18.58 -7.90 -1.45
CA LEU A 97 -19.59 -6.99 -0.91
C LEU A 97 -19.38 -5.53 -1.35
N LEU A 98 -18.12 -5.06 -1.44
CA LEU A 98 -17.81 -3.74 -1.99
C LEU A 98 -18.28 -3.61 -3.45
N LYS A 99 -18.00 -4.62 -4.28
CA LYS A 99 -18.37 -4.64 -5.70
C LYS A 99 -19.87 -4.66 -5.91
N GLU A 100 -20.59 -5.48 -5.15
CA GLU A 100 -22.05 -5.55 -5.18
C GLU A 100 -22.70 -4.21 -4.84
N ASN A 101 -22.03 -3.38 -4.05
CA ASN A 101 -22.47 -2.05 -3.66
C ASN A 101 -21.87 -0.91 -4.51
N ASN A 102 -21.29 -1.23 -5.68
CA ASN A 102 -20.67 -0.27 -6.60
C ASN A 102 -19.52 0.55 -5.99
N ILE A 103 -18.80 -0.02 -5.01
CA ILE A 103 -17.62 0.57 -4.40
C ILE A 103 -16.36 -0.03 -5.03
N ARG A 104 -15.47 0.84 -5.52
CA ARG A 104 -14.15 0.40 -6.03
C ARG A 104 -13.21 0.03 -4.89
N ALA A 105 -12.38 -0.98 -5.09
CA ALA A 105 -11.44 -1.47 -4.08
C ALA A 105 -9.99 -1.30 -4.55
N ALA A 106 -9.17 -0.71 -3.69
CA ALA A 106 -7.71 -0.68 -3.83
C ALA A 106 -7.04 -1.58 -2.80
N LEU A 107 -5.85 -2.10 -3.13
CA LEU A 107 -5.05 -2.95 -2.26
C LEU A 107 -3.60 -2.48 -2.20
N GLU A 108 -3.04 -2.46 -1.00
CA GLU A 108 -1.60 -2.33 -0.76
C GLU A 108 -1.03 -3.67 -0.25
N THR A 109 -0.04 -4.24 -0.92
CA THR A 109 0.64 -5.48 -0.50
C THR A 109 2.11 -5.49 -0.92
N GLN A 110 2.97 -6.20 -0.19
CA GLN A 110 4.37 -6.41 -0.61
C GLN A 110 4.58 -7.48 -1.69
N GLY A 111 3.52 -8.20 -2.10
CA GLY A 111 3.61 -9.19 -3.17
C GLY A 111 4.30 -10.50 -2.76
N THR A 112 4.00 -11.00 -1.56
CA THR A 112 4.56 -12.27 -1.04
C THR A 112 3.56 -13.42 -0.99
N VAL A 113 2.26 -13.12 -1.02
CA VAL A 113 1.17 -14.10 -1.01
C VAL A 113 0.16 -13.68 -2.07
N TYR A 114 -0.28 -14.64 -2.88
CA TYR A 114 -1.35 -14.47 -3.85
C TYR A 114 -2.69 -14.87 -3.24
N GLN A 115 -3.76 -14.19 -3.62
CA GLN A 115 -5.12 -14.61 -3.35
C GLN A 115 -5.97 -14.44 -4.61
N ASP A 116 -6.92 -15.35 -4.84
CA ASP A 116 -7.78 -15.33 -6.03
C ASP A 116 -8.58 -14.02 -6.13
N TRP A 117 -8.98 -13.46 -4.99
CA TRP A 117 -9.69 -12.18 -4.90
C TRP A 117 -8.87 -10.97 -5.37
N PHE A 118 -7.55 -11.11 -5.63
CA PHE A 118 -6.77 -10.06 -6.29
C PHE A 118 -7.38 -9.65 -7.64
N THR A 119 -8.01 -10.59 -8.35
CA THR A 119 -8.69 -10.32 -9.64
C THR A 119 -9.87 -9.36 -9.51
N LEU A 120 -10.42 -9.20 -8.31
CA LEU A 120 -11.51 -8.26 -8.03
C LEU A 120 -11.00 -6.86 -7.69
N ILE A 121 -9.72 -6.68 -7.36
CA ILE A 121 -9.19 -5.35 -7.00
C ILE A 121 -9.14 -4.44 -8.24
N ASP A 122 -9.60 -3.20 -8.10
CA ASP A 122 -9.55 -2.17 -9.16
C ASP A 122 -8.17 -1.52 -9.25
N ASP A 123 -7.55 -1.27 -8.10
CA ASP A 123 -6.26 -0.58 -7.98
C ASP A 123 -5.32 -1.34 -7.04
N LEU A 124 -4.56 -2.28 -7.60
CA LEU A 124 -3.67 -3.19 -6.90
C LEU A 124 -2.23 -2.69 -6.95
N THR A 125 -1.73 -2.19 -5.82
CA THR A 125 -0.34 -1.76 -5.66
C THR A 125 0.49 -2.85 -5.01
N ILE A 126 1.46 -3.38 -5.74
CA ILE A 126 2.46 -4.32 -5.22
C ILE A 126 3.74 -3.54 -4.91
N SER A 127 4.25 -3.68 -3.69
CA SER A 127 5.43 -2.96 -3.22
C SER A 127 6.53 -3.92 -2.76
N PRO A 128 7.34 -4.45 -3.68
CA PRO A 128 8.53 -5.23 -3.34
C PRO A 128 9.45 -4.38 -2.46
N LYS A 129 9.97 -4.96 -1.39
CA LYS A 129 10.72 -4.21 -0.39
C LYS A 129 12.22 -4.18 -0.73
N PRO A 130 12.84 -3.00 -0.73
CA PRO A 130 14.25 -2.82 -1.09
C PRO A 130 15.20 -3.23 0.07
N PRO A 131 16.52 -3.30 -0.17
CA PRO A 131 17.50 -3.72 0.84
C PRO A 131 17.49 -2.89 2.14
N SER A 132 17.19 -1.59 2.08
CA SER A 132 17.12 -0.74 3.28
C SER A 132 16.11 -1.25 4.33
N SER A 133 15.06 -1.94 3.87
CA SER A 133 14.02 -2.55 4.72
C SER A 133 14.50 -3.74 5.55
N LYS A 134 15.70 -4.28 5.23
CA LYS A 134 16.26 -5.53 5.77
C LYS A 134 15.50 -6.80 5.37
N MET A 135 14.51 -6.69 4.47
CA MET A 135 13.79 -7.84 3.93
C MET A 135 14.48 -8.40 2.68
N VAL A 136 14.22 -9.68 2.38
CA VAL A 136 14.68 -10.33 1.15
C VAL A 136 13.46 -10.59 0.26
N THR A 137 13.44 -9.95 -0.91
CA THR A 137 12.37 -10.16 -1.90
C THR A 137 12.49 -11.55 -2.52
N ASN A 138 11.42 -12.35 -2.41
CA ASN A 138 11.33 -13.63 -3.11
C ASN A 138 10.73 -13.43 -4.50
N PHE A 139 11.59 -13.35 -5.51
CA PHE A 139 11.16 -13.10 -6.88
C PHE A 139 10.29 -14.20 -7.47
N GLN A 140 10.45 -15.47 -7.09
CA GLN A 140 9.59 -16.55 -7.59
C GLN A 140 8.12 -16.35 -7.18
N LYS A 141 7.89 -15.88 -5.94
CA LYS A 141 6.54 -15.55 -5.46
C LYS A 141 5.97 -14.33 -6.18
N LEU A 142 6.80 -13.31 -6.39
CA LEU A 142 6.39 -12.10 -7.11
C LEU A 142 6.09 -12.39 -8.59
N ASP A 143 6.90 -13.22 -9.25
CA ASP A 143 6.68 -13.70 -10.61
C ASP A 143 5.32 -14.41 -10.71
N HIS A 144 5.03 -15.33 -9.79
CA HIS A 144 3.76 -16.04 -9.75
C HIS A 144 2.58 -15.07 -9.64
N ILE A 145 2.61 -14.12 -8.70
CA ILE A 145 1.55 -13.13 -8.52
C ILE A 145 1.32 -12.32 -9.79
N LEU A 146 2.38 -11.77 -10.38
CA LEU A 146 2.27 -10.91 -11.56
C LEU A 146 1.83 -11.70 -12.80
N THR A 147 2.27 -12.95 -12.94
CA THR A 147 1.85 -13.84 -14.02
C THR A 147 0.36 -14.16 -13.91
N SER A 148 -0.11 -14.57 -12.73
CA SER A 148 -1.53 -14.86 -12.50
C SER A 148 -2.42 -13.63 -12.78
N LEU A 149 -1.95 -12.42 -12.44
CA LEU A 149 -2.69 -11.19 -12.72
C LEU A 149 -2.73 -10.86 -14.22
N GLN A 150 -1.64 -11.09 -14.95
CA GLN A 150 -1.59 -10.92 -16.40
C GLN A 150 -2.49 -11.91 -17.13
N GLU A 151 -2.48 -13.18 -16.72
CA GLU A 151 -3.34 -14.25 -17.29
C GLU A 151 -4.84 -13.97 -17.10
N ASN A 152 -5.22 -13.13 -16.13
CA ASN A 152 -6.59 -12.71 -15.87
C ASN A 152 -6.89 -11.28 -16.38
N ASP A 153 -6.09 -10.77 -17.32
CA ASP A 153 -6.23 -9.44 -17.93
C ASP A 153 -6.23 -8.27 -16.92
N ARG A 154 -5.63 -8.44 -15.73
CA ARG A 154 -5.61 -7.44 -14.65
C ARG A 154 -4.47 -6.43 -14.76
N GLN A 155 -3.67 -6.49 -15.83
CA GLN A 155 -2.52 -5.60 -16.05
C GLN A 155 -2.83 -4.10 -15.96
N HIS A 156 -4.06 -3.68 -16.31
CA HIS A 156 -4.49 -2.28 -16.20
C HIS A 156 -4.78 -1.83 -14.76
N ALA A 157 -4.99 -2.79 -13.85
CA ALA A 157 -5.33 -2.59 -12.45
C ALA A 157 -4.12 -2.74 -11.52
N VAL A 158 -2.93 -3.06 -12.06
CA VAL A 158 -1.75 -3.41 -11.26
C VAL A 158 -0.65 -2.36 -11.43
N SER A 159 0.02 -2.01 -10.34
CA SER A 159 1.23 -1.22 -10.35
C SER A 159 2.30 -1.77 -9.41
N LEU A 160 3.56 -1.43 -9.69
CA LEU A 160 4.70 -1.70 -8.81
C LEU A 160 5.18 -0.40 -8.18
N LYS A 161 5.38 -0.39 -6.86
CA LYS A 161 5.80 0.78 -6.09
C LYS A 161 6.97 0.43 -5.16
N VAL A 162 8.16 0.94 -5.45
CA VAL A 162 9.34 0.73 -4.61
C VAL A 162 9.67 1.99 -3.82
N VAL A 163 9.82 1.85 -2.50
CA VAL A 163 10.23 2.95 -1.60
C VAL A 163 11.74 3.10 -1.67
N ILE A 164 12.25 4.33 -1.69
CA ILE A 164 13.67 4.65 -1.89
C ILE A 164 14.18 5.46 -0.71
N PHE A 165 15.13 4.89 0.04
CA PHE A 165 15.88 5.60 1.09
C PHE A 165 17.27 6.02 0.63
N ASN A 166 17.89 5.25 -0.26
CA ASN A 166 19.26 5.43 -0.70
C ASN A 166 19.48 4.86 -2.13
N ASP A 167 20.72 4.92 -2.61
CA ASP A 167 21.08 4.47 -3.97
C ASP A 167 20.97 2.94 -4.14
N GLU A 168 21.21 2.15 -3.09
CA GLU A 168 21.02 0.69 -3.14
C GLU A 168 19.56 0.32 -3.40
N ASP A 169 18.63 1.07 -2.82
CA ASP A 169 17.20 0.90 -3.06
C ASP A 169 16.81 1.30 -4.49
N LEU A 170 17.44 2.34 -5.04
CA LEU A 170 17.21 2.78 -6.43
C LEU A 170 17.70 1.74 -7.43
N GLU A 171 18.88 1.15 -7.20
CA GLU A 171 19.39 0.04 -8.02
C GLU A 171 18.49 -1.20 -7.94
N PHE A 172 17.98 -1.52 -6.73
CA PHE A 172 16.96 -2.55 -6.57
C PHE A 172 15.71 -2.21 -7.40
N ALA A 173 15.23 -0.97 -7.36
CA ALA A 173 14.05 -0.53 -8.11
C ALA A 173 14.24 -0.67 -9.63
N LYS A 174 15.41 -0.30 -10.17
CA LYS A 174 15.76 -0.53 -11.59
C LYS A 174 15.70 -2.00 -11.97
N MET A 175 16.24 -2.87 -11.13
CA MET A 175 16.19 -4.31 -11.36
C MET A 175 14.75 -4.84 -11.40
N VAL A 176 13.91 -4.40 -10.46
CA VAL A 176 12.47 -4.76 -10.45
C VAL A 176 11.78 -4.22 -11.71
N HIS A 177 12.01 -2.95 -12.09
CA HIS A 177 11.41 -2.33 -13.27
C HIS A 177 11.76 -3.07 -14.56
N LYS A 178 13.05 -3.40 -14.76
CA LYS A 178 13.54 -4.18 -15.91
C LYS A 178 12.97 -5.59 -15.96
N ARG A 179 12.73 -6.22 -14.81
CA ARG A 179 12.13 -7.57 -14.72
C ARG A 179 10.67 -7.57 -15.19
N TYR A 180 9.94 -6.48 -14.98
CA TYR A 180 8.50 -6.36 -15.29
C TYR A 180 8.19 -5.13 -16.17
N PRO A 181 8.70 -5.08 -17.41
CA PRO A 181 8.70 -3.85 -18.23
C PRO A 181 7.30 -3.37 -18.65
N GLY A 182 6.29 -4.22 -18.60
CA GLY A 182 4.90 -3.88 -18.95
C GLY A 182 4.05 -3.37 -17.78
N ILE A 183 4.59 -3.36 -16.55
CA ILE A 183 3.84 -2.96 -15.35
C ILE A 183 4.16 -1.49 -15.01
N PRO A 184 3.14 -0.62 -14.82
CA PRO A 184 3.35 0.75 -14.36
C PRO A 184 4.21 0.81 -13.10
N PHE A 185 5.27 1.62 -13.12
CA PHE A 185 6.30 1.62 -12.08
C PHE A 185 6.38 2.96 -11.34
N TYR A 186 6.48 2.89 -10.02
CA TYR A 186 6.45 4.02 -9.10
C TYR A 186 7.63 3.96 -8.14
N LEU A 187 8.27 5.11 -7.94
CA LEU A 187 9.29 5.34 -6.93
C LEU A 187 8.69 6.23 -5.84
N GLN A 188 8.80 5.80 -4.59
CA GLN A 188 8.29 6.52 -3.44
C GLN A 188 9.41 7.01 -2.53
N VAL A 189 9.34 8.25 -2.08
CA VAL A 189 10.28 8.79 -1.08
C VAL A 189 10.13 8.04 0.24
N GLY A 190 11.24 7.54 0.79
CA GLY A 190 11.27 6.90 2.11
C GLY A 190 11.24 7.90 3.26
N ASN A 191 10.38 7.65 4.26
CA ASN A 191 10.30 8.42 5.50
C ASN A 191 11.27 7.87 6.55
N ASP A 192 12.28 8.66 6.93
CA ASP A 192 13.32 8.25 7.89
C ASP A 192 12.85 8.30 9.35
N ASP A 193 11.85 9.12 9.65
CA ASP A 193 11.36 9.33 11.02
C ASP A 193 9.83 9.24 11.06
N VAL A 194 9.37 8.01 11.27
CA VAL A 194 7.95 7.66 11.39
C VAL A 194 7.39 7.91 12.80
N HIS A 195 8.18 8.53 13.69
CA HIS A 195 7.81 8.73 15.10
C HIS A 195 7.84 10.20 15.52
N THR A 196 8.54 11.07 14.78
CA THR A 196 8.57 12.51 15.06
C THR A 196 7.16 13.10 15.07
N THR A 197 7.02 14.12 15.92
CA THR A 197 5.82 14.95 16.04
C THR A 197 6.10 16.40 15.58
N ASP A 198 7.31 16.68 15.12
CA ASP A 198 7.69 17.96 14.52
C ASP A 198 7.41 17.92 13.00
N ASP A 199 6.15 18.19 12.65
CA ASP A 199 5.68 18.13 11.26
C ASP A 199 6.44 19.12 10.35
N GLN A 200 6.84 20.29 10.84
CA GLN A 200 7.51 21.30 10.02
C GLN A 200 8.90 20.83 9.58
N SER A 201 9.66 20.28 10.51
CA SER A 201 10.96 19.69 10.23
C SER A 201 10.83 18.46 9.32
N LEU A 202 9.85 17.59 9.60
CA LEU A 202 9.58 16.40 8.80
C LEU A 202 9.22 16.75 7.34
N ILE A 203 8.29 17.67 7.12
CA ILE A 203 7.86 18.09 5.79
C ILE A 203 9.04 18.65 5.00
N THR A 204 9.81 19.55 5.61
CA THR A 204 10.98 20.17 4.96
C THR A 204 12.01 19.10 4.57
N HIS A 205 12.28 18.16 5.47
CA HIS A 205 13.19 17.03 5.22
C HIS A 205 12.71 16.13 4.07
N LEU A 206 11.44 15.73 4.08
CA LEU A 206 10.88 14.86 3.04
C LEU A 206 10.80 15.54 1.67
N LEU A 207 10.51 16.85 1.61
CA LEU A 207 10.56 17.60 0.35
C LEU A 207 11.99 17.69 -0.19
N GLY A 208 12.99 17.91 0.66
CA GLY A 208 14.40 17.86 0.25
C GLY A 208 14.81 16.48 -0.28
N LYS A 209 14.37 15.40 0.36
CA LYS A 209 14.58 14.04 -0.16
C LYS A 209 13.85 13.79 -1.48
N TYR A 210 12.67 14.37 -1.64
CA TYR A 210 11.89 14.23 -2.88
C TYR A 210 12.61 14.91 -4.05
N GLU A 211 13.06 16.15 -3.87
CA GLU A 211 13.87 16.87 -4.87
C GLU A 211 15.14 16.07 -5.24
N ALA A 212 15.89 15.60 -4.25
CA ALA A 212 17.09 14.80 -4.49
C ALA A 212 16.82 13.50 -5.26
N LEU A 213 15.68 12.83 -5.00
CA LEU A 213 15.28 11.64 -5.76
C LEU A 213 14.89 12.00 -7.20
N VAL A 214 14.15 13.08 -7.40
CA VAL A 214 13.77 13.58 -8.74
C VAL A 214 15.02 13.90 -9.56
N ASP A 215 15.98 14.63 -8.99
CA ASP A 215 17.23 14.99 -9.68
C ASP A 215 18.02 13.76 -10.12
N LYS A 216 18.11 12.74 -9.25
CA LYS A 216 18.76 11.47 -9.59
C LYS A 216 18.05 10.74 -10.72
N VAL A 217 16.72 10.63 -10.66
CA VAL A 217 15.92 9.90 -11.64
C VAL A 217 15.88 10.62 -12.98
N ALA A 218 15.88 11.97 -13.00
CA ALA A 218 15.84 12.76 -14.22
C ALA A 218 17.05 12.52 -15.14
N GLY A 219 18.20 12.18 -14.57
CA GLY A 219 19.42 11.82 -15.32
C GLY A 219 19.50 10.34 -15.72
N ASP A 220 18.54 9.51 -15.33
CA ASP A 220 18.64 8.05 -15.44
C ASP A 220 17.79 7.49 -16.60
N ALA A 221 18.47 7.11 -17.69
CA ALA A 221 17.81 6.59 -18.88
C ALA A 221 17.12 5.23 -18.69
N GLU A 222 17.40 4.50 -17.61
CA GLU A 222 16.75 3.21 -17.32
C GLU A 222 15.40 3.38 -16.60
N LEU A 223 15.07 4.61 -16.18
CA LEU A 223 13.88 4.95 -15.43
C LEU A 223 12.97 5.92 -16.20
N ASN A 224 12.98 5.89 -17.54
CA ASN A 224 12.15 6.77 -18.36
C ASN A 224 10.63 6.61 -18.14
N LEU A 225 10.16 5.40 -17.82
CA LEU A 225 8.74 5.07 -17.66
C LEU A 225 8.36 4.86 -16.19
N VAL A 226 8.75 5.81 -15.33
CA VAL A 226 8.44 5.77 -13.90
C VAL A 226 7.71 7.02 -13.44
N ARG A 227 7.00 6.92 -12.31
CA ARG A 227 6.47 8.09 -11.58
C ARG A 227 7.20 8.21 -10.25
N VAL A 228 7.73 9.39 -9.94
CA VAL A 228 8.40 9.68 -8.67
C VAL A 228 7.44 10.49 -7.79
N LEU A 229 7.02 9.92 -6.66
CA LEU A 229 5.98 10.50 -5.79
C LEU A 229 6.43 10.54 -4.32
N PRO A 230 5.99 11.55 -3.54
CA PRO A 230 6.11 11.55 -2.09
C PRO A 230 4.92 10.80 -1.45
N GLN A 231 4.85 10.82 -0.12
CA GLN A 231 3.65 10.45 0.63
C GLN A 231 2.83 11.72 0.94
N LEU A 232 1.77 12.01 0.16
CA LEU A 232 1.02 13.26 0.33
C LEU A 232 0.37 13.40 1.70
N HIS A 233 -0.11 12.31 2.29
CA HIS A 233 -0.73 12.34 3.62
C HIS A 233 0.29 12.76 4.70
N THR A 234 1.55 12.33 4.58
CA THR A 234 2.63 12.73 5.49
C THR A 234 2.95 14.22 5.34
N LEU A 235 2.85 14.77 4.13
CA LEU A 235 3.03 16.20 3.90
C LEU A 235 1.87 17.06 4.45
N LEU A 236 0.69 16.47 4.64
CA LEU A 236 -0.50 17.15 5.19
C LEU A 236 -0.64 17.01 6.71
N TRP A 237 -0.28 15.85 7.25
CA TRP A 237 -0.60 15.48 8.63
C TRP A 237 0.56 14.81 9.39
N GLY A 238 1.77 14.80 8.84
CA GLY A 238 2.92 14.14 9.45
C GLY A 238 2.68 12.64 9.67
N ASN A 239 3.10 12.12 10.81
CA ASN A 239 2.94 10.72 11.18
C ASN A 239 1.60 10.40 11.87
N LYS A 240 0.60 11.30 11.75
CA LYS A 240 -0.71 11.11 12.38
C LYS A 240 -1.42 9.89 11.79
N ARG A 241 -2.04 9.09 12.67
CA ARG A 241 -2.87 7.93 12.29
C ARG A 241 -4.33 8.32 12.06
N GLY A 242 -5.05 7.49 11.32
CA GLY A 242 -6.50 7.64 11.09
C GLY A 242 -6.88 8.88 10.30
N VAL A 243 -6.01 9.34 9.40
CA VAL A 243 -6.22 10.52 8.55
C VAL A 243 -6.16 10.19 7.09
#